data_AF-A0AAV2FFB5-F1
#
_entry.id   AF-A0AAV2FFB5-F1
#
_cell.length_a   1.000
_cell.length_b   1.000
_cell.length_c   1.000
_cell.angle_alpha   90.00
_cell.angle_beta   90.00
_cell.angle_gamma   90.00
#
_symmetry.space_group_name_H-M   'P 1'
#
loop_
_entity.id
_entity.type
_entity.pdbx_description
1 polymer ?
#
loop_
_entity_poly.entity_id
_entity_poly.type
_entity_poly.pdbx_seq_one_letter_code
_entity_poly.pdbx_strand_id
1 'polypeptide(L)'
;MEEENRDGDDMGEDNDMGEDDMLGVLNDLMAPLVNPEEPNAQAQNFYKLFGEAQSPLYEGWASNVSRLSFVTKLMKIKWENNWSNNSFTQLVKYIRAVFPMAKSLPKNYYEAKQLMKALGLHYEEIDACEDDCVLYYAELADATSCPTCKKSRWKKVYKDKKGRDKKIP
;
A
#
# COMPACT_ATOMS: atom_id res chain seq x y z
N MET A 1 1.72 -77.68 -31.97
CA MET A 1 3.12 -77.87 -31.61
C MET A 1 3.88 -77.07 -32.66
N GLU A 2 4.18 -75.79 -32.46
CA GLU A 2 5.17 -75.14 -31.57
C GLU A 2 5.85 -74.15 -32.57
N GLU A 3 5.75 -72.83 -32.39
CA GLU A 3 6.76 -71.94 -31.75
C GLU A 3 8.14 -72.06 -32.45
N GLU A 4 8.87 -71.03 -32.92
CA GLU A 4 9.08 -69.67 -32.42
C GLU A 4 9.56 -68.69 -33.54
N ASN A 5 9.17 -67.43 -33.38
CA ASN A 5 9.78 -66.12 -33.68
C ASN A 5 11.04 -65.99 -34.58
N ARG A 6 10.98 -65.01 -35.48
CA ARG A 6 12.03 -63.98 -35.59
C ARG A 6 11.43 -62.59 -35.71
N ASP A 7 11.87 -61.79 -34.75
CA ASP A 7 11.52 -60.42 -34.45
C ASP A 7 12.01 -59.44 -35.52
N GLY A 8 11.29 -58.33 -35.61
CA GLY A 8 11.66 -57.17 -36.40
C GLY A 8 10.76 -56.01 -36.01
N ASP A 9 10.81 -55.64 -34.74
CA ASP A 9 10.23 -54.42 -34.19
C ASP A 9 10.86 -53.19 -34.87
N ASP A 10 10.08 -52.38 -35.58
CA ASP A 10 10.43 -50.98 -35.82
C ASP A 10 9.63 -50.15 -34.82
N MET A 11 10.31 -49.89 -33.70
CA MET A 11 9.82 -49.11 -32.58
C MET A 11 9.65 -47.65 -33.00
N GLY A 12 8.78 -46.95 -32.28
CA GLY A 12 8.27 -45.65 -32.65
C GLY A 12 9.36 -44.62 -32.96
N GLU A 13 8.97 -43.67 -33.81
CA GLU A 13 9.57 -42.34 -33.84
C GLU A 13 9.44 -41.75 -32.43
N ASP A 14 10.46 -41.98 -31.60
CA ASP A 14 10.60 -41.37 -30.30
C ASP A 14 10.67 -39.86 -30.53
N ASN A 15 9.69 -39.17 -29.94
CA ASN A 15 9.57 -37.73 -29.93
C ASN A 15 10.87 -37.11 -29.41
N ASP A 16 11.73 -36.66 -30.32
CA ASP A 16 12.82 -35.74 -30.04
C ASP A 16 12.21 -34.36 -29.71
N MET A 17 11.62 -34.25 -28.51
CA MET A 17 11.32 -32.96 -27.89
C MET A 17 12.67 -32.39 -27.44
N GLY A 18 13.32 -31.71 -28.39
CA GLY A 18 14.71 -31.28 -28.31
C GLY A 18 15.08 -30.60 -27.00
N GLU A 19 16.29 -30.90 -26.53
CA GLU A 19 16.95 -30.30 -25.36
C GLU A 19 16.95 -28.75 -25.40
N ASP A 20 16.77 -28.17 -26.58
CA ASP A 20 16.67 -26.73 -26.85
C ASP A 20 15.47 -26.06 -26.16
N ASP A 21 14.33 -26.75 -26.01
CA ASP A 21 13.14 -26.18 -25.35
C ASP A 21 13.33 -26.06 -23.83
N MET A 22 14.02 -27.02 -23.21
CA MET A 22 14.32 -26.99 -21.77
C MET A 22 15.36 -25.90 -21.45
N LEU A 23 16.36 -25.74 -22.32
CA LEU A 23 17.37 -24.68 -22.21
C LEU A 23 16.75 -23.29 -22.35
N GLY A 24 15.80 -23.11 -23.27
CA GLY A 24 15.04 -21.86 -23.41
C GLY A 24 14.28 -21.50 -22.14
N VAL A 25 13.53 -22.45 -21.57
CA VAL A 25 12.76 -22.24 -20.32
C VAL A 25 13.67 -21.96 -19.12
N LEU A 26 14.81 -22.64 -19.02
CA LEU A 26 15.83 -22.37 -17.99
C LEU A 26 16.42 -20.97 -18.14
N ASN A 27 16.71 -20.54 -19.37
CA ASN A 27 17.26 -19.22 -19.64
C ASN A 27 16.25 -18.11 -19.33
N ASP A 28 14.98 -18.29 -19.66
CA ASP A 28 13.90 -17.35 -19.34
C ASP A 28 13.64 -17.27 -17.82
N LEU A 29 13.73 -18.40 -17.11
CA LEU A 29 13.61 -18.44 -15.65
C LEU A 29 14.81 -17.80 -14.94
N MET A 30 16.00 -17.90 -15.53
CA MET A 30 17.25 -17.36 -14.99
C MET A 30 17.50 -15.90 -15.41
N ALA A 31 16.91 -15.43 -16.51
CA ALA A 31 17.11 -14.07 -17.03
C ALA A 31 16.86 -12.95 -16.00
N PRO A 32 15.81 -13.01 -15.14
CA PRO A 32 15.61 -12.00 -14.09
C PRO A 32 16.68 -12.01 -12.99
N LEU A 33 17.38 -13.13 -12.79
CA LEU A 33 18.46 -13.29 -11.81
C LEU A 33 19.82 -12.87 -12.36
N VAL A 34 20.03 -13.03 -13.68
CA VAL A 34 21.28 -12.74 -14.38
C VAL A 34 21.36 -11.28 -14.80
N ASN A 35 20.25 -10.67 -15.18
CA ASN A 35 20.14 -9.24 -15.50
C ASN A 35 19.01 -8.61 -14.65
N PRO A 36 19.24 -8.39 -13.34
CA PRO A 36 18.26 -7.69 -12.52
C PRO A 36 18.03 -6.31 -13.14
N GLU A 37 16.79 -6.02 -13.54
CA GLU A 37 16.43 -4.68 -13.99
C GLU A 37 16.76 -3.67 -12.89
N GLU A 38 17.60 -2.69 -13.21
CA GLU A 38 17.90 -1.64 -12.24
C GLU A 38 16.62 -0.91 -11.85
N PRO A 39 16.43 -0.59 -10.56
CA PRO A 39 15.23 0.11 -10.14
C PRO A 39 15.15 1.44 -10.89
N ASN A 40 14.01 1.72 -11.51
CA ASN A 40 13.76 3.02 -12.10
C ASN A 40 13.80 4.13 -11.03
N ALA A 41 13.87 5.40 -11.44
CA ALA A 41 13.99 6.53 -10.51
C ALA A 41 12.89 6.57 -9.43
N GLN A 42 11.67 6.13 -9.75
CA GLN A 42 10.58 6.06 -8.79
C GLN A 42 10.82 4.97 -7.74
N ALA A 43 11.25 3.78 -8.15
CA ALA A 43 11.59 2.67 -7.28
C ALA A 43 12.79 3.01 -6.38
N GLN A 44 13.84 3.64 -6.93
CA GLN A 44 14.99 4.12 -6.14
C GLN A 44 14.55 5.09 -5.03
N ASN A 45 13.68 6.06 -5.37
CA ASN A 45 13.14 7.00 -4.39
C ASN A 45 12.31 6.29 -3.31
N PHE A 46 11.49 5.31 -3.69
CA PHE A 46 10.73 4.51 -2.74
C PHE A 46 11.64 3.73 -1.79
N TYR A 47 12.64 3.01 -2.30
CA TYR A 47 13.58 2.24 -1.48
C TYR A 47 14.37 3.12 -0.52
N LYS A 48 14.77 4.32 -0.97
CA LYS A 48 15.40 5.31 -0.08
C LYS A 48 14.46 5.73 1.05
N LEU A 49 13.23 6.13 0.73
CA LEU A 49 12.24 6.54 1.73
C LEU A 49 11.90 5.41 2.70
N PHE A 50 11.78 4.18 2.19
CA PHE A 50 11.51 2.99 2.98
C PHE A 50 12.67 2.69 3.93
N GLY A 51 13.92 2.73 3.45
CA GLY A 51 15.10 2.57 4.30
C GLY A 51 15.19 3.62 5.41
N GLU A 52 14.95 4.89 5.08
CA GLU A 52 14.86 5.96 6.08
C GLU A 52 13.70 5.74 7.07
N ALA A 53 12.58 5.17 6.62
CA ALA A 53 11.44 4.87 7.46
C ALA A 53 11.66 3.66 8.37
N GLN A 54 12.49 2.71 7.96
CA GLN A 54 12.89 1.57 8.78
C GLN A 54 13.97 1.90 9.81
N SER A 55 14.61 3.08 9.70
CA SER A 55 15.60 3.51 10.69
C SER A 55 15.01 3.59 12.11
N PRO A 56 15.85 3.49 13.15
CA PRO A 56 15.46 3.82 14.51
C PRO A 56 14.97 5.28 14.63
N LEU A 57 14.30 5.61 15.73
CA LEU A 57 13.83 6.97 15.99
C LEU A 57 14.98 7.97 16.16
N TYR A 58 16.06 7.53 16.79
CA TYR A 58 17.28 8.28 17.02
C TYR A 58 18.45 7.32 17.27
N GLU A 59 19.67 7.85 17.27
CA GLU A 59 20.89 7.08 17.52
C GLU A 59 20.94 6.53 18.96
N GLY A 60 21.27 5.25 19.13
CA GLY A 60 21.25 4.59 20.44
C GLY A 60 19.85 4.17 20.92
N TRP A 61 18.84 4.20 20.05
CA TRP A 61 17.52 3.64 20.35
C TRP A 61 17.60 2.12 20.56
N ALA A 62 17.38 1.68 21.80
CA ALA A 62 17.54 0.28 22.21
C ALA A 62 16.36 -0.64 21.81
N SER A 63 15.26 -0.08 21.32
CA SER A 63 14.09 -0.85 20.91
C SER A 63 14.19 -1.24 19.43
N ASN A 64 13.62 -2.41 19.09
CA ASN A 64 13.45 -2.88 17.72
C ASN A 64 12.34 -2.14 16.93
N VAL A 65 11.74 -1.10 17.50
CA VAL A 65 10.70 -0.29 16.85
C VAL A 65 11.34 0.71 15.91
N SER A 66 11.05 0.58 14.61
CA SER A 66 11.43 1.55 13.58
C SER A 66 10.57 2.81 13.63
N ARG A 67 11.02 3.88 12.95
CA ARG A 67 10.25 5.11 12.73
C ARG A 67 8.89 4.82 12.11
N LEU A 68 8.86 3.95 11.09
CA LEU A 68 7.63 3.56 10.41
C LEU A 68 6.66 2.86 11.37
N SER A 69 7.13 1.88 12.12
CA SER A 69 6.31 1.14 13.08
C SER A 69 5.73 2.07 14.15
N PHE A 70 6.53 3.00 14.66
CA PHE A 70 6.10 3.99 15.63
C PHE A 70 4.99 4.90 15.08
N VAL A 71 5.21 5.50 13.90
CA VAL A 71 4.24 6.40 13.26
C VAL A 71 2.96 5.65 12.89
N THR A 72 3.08 4.44 12.34
CA THR A 72 1.93 3.61 11.95
C THR A 72 1.08 3.26 13.17
N LYS A 73 1.71 2.89 14.30
CA LYS A 73 0.99 2.60 15.54
C LYS A 73 0.27 3.84 16.08
N LEU A 74 0.90 5.01 16.05
CA LEU A 74 0.27 6.27 16.45
C LEU A 74 -0.92 6.62 15.55
N MET A 75 -0.79 6.46 14.24
CA MET A 75 -1.88 6.71 13.29
C MET A 75 -3.06 5.76 13.53
N LYS A 76 -2.77 4.47 13.76
CA LYS A 76 -3.77 3.47 14.15
C LYS A 76 -4.54 3.89 15.40
N ILE A 77 -3.83 4.25 16.48
CA ILE A 77 -4.46 4.72 17.73
C ILE A 77 -5.36 5.93 17.46
N LYS A 78 -4.88 6.89 16.66
CA LYS A 78 -5.68 8.07 16.30
C LYS A 78 -6.99 7.68 15.62
N TRP A 79 -6.96 6.76 14.65
CA TRP A 79 -8.15 6.34 13.92
C TRP A 79 -9.12 5.56 14.81
N GLU A 80 -8.61 4.59 15.58
CA GLU A 80 -9.43 3.79 16.51
C GLU A 80 -10.11 4.65 17.58
N ASN A 81 -9.49 5.76 17.97
CA ASN A 81 -9.98 6.64 19.03
C ASN A 81 -10.57 7.96 18.52
N ASN A 82 -10.77 8.12 17.22
CA ASN A 82 -11.30 9.34 16.60
C ASN A 82 -10.59 10.62 17.05
N TRP A 83 -9.27 10.56 17.28
CA TRP A 83 -8.52 11.73 17.71
C TRP A 83 -8.58 12.81 16.63
N SER A 84 -8.75 14.07 17.04
CA SER A 84 -8.66 15.17 16.09
C SER A 84 -7.24 15.31 15.53
N ASN A 85 -7.09 15.85 14.32
CA ASN A 85 -5.77 16.14 13.74
C ASN A 85 -4.96 17.10 14.63
N ASN A 86 -5.66 18.00 15.34
CA ASN A 86 -5.05 18.93 16.30
C ASN A 86 -4.49 18.19 17.52
N SER A 87 -5.27 17.31 18.14
CA SER A 87 -4.83 16.52 19.30
C SER A 87 -3.60 15.66 18.97
N PHE A 88 -3.63 14.95 17.84
CA PHE A 88 -2.48 14.19 17.36
C PHE A 88 -1.24 15.07 17.17
N THR A 89 -1.41 16.25 16.56
CA THR A 89 -0.31 17.19 16.33
C THR A 89 0.29 17.68 17.64
N GLN A 90 -0.53 17.97 18.66
CA GLN A 90 -0.05 18.37 19.98
C GLN A 90 0.76 17.26 20.65
N LEU A 91 0.27 16.01 20.61
CA LEU A 91 0.99 14.86 21.17
C LEU A 91 2.36 14.69 20.51
N VAL A 92 2.41 14.68 19.17
CA VAL A 92 3.67 14.48 18.44
C VAL A 92 4.67 15.61 18.72
N LYS A 93 4.20 16.86 18.81
CA LYS A 93 5.04 17.99 19.24
C LYS A 93 5.58 17.81 20.65
N TYR A 94 4.76 17.34 21.58
CA TYR A 94 5.19 17.06 22.95
C TYR A 94 6.24 15.95 23.01
N ILE A 95 6.03 14.83 22.30
CA ILE A 95 7.02 13.74 22.18
C ILE A 95 8.36 14.28 21.68
N ARG A 96 8.35 15.12 20.63
CA ARG A 96 9.58 15.73 20.11
C ARG A 96 10.26 16.70 21.08
N ALA A 97 9.49 17.37 21.93
CA ALA A 97 10.04 18.26 22.95
C ALA A 97 10.72 17.47 24.09
N VAL A 98 10.13 16.35 24.51
CA VAL A 98 10.69 15.47 25.55
C VAL A 98 11.85 14.63 25.01
N PHE A 99 11.78 14.21 23.75
CA PHE A 99 12.81 13.42 23.08
C PHE A 99 13.40 14.20 21.90
N PRO A 100 14.23 15.24 22.14
CA PRO A 100 14.76 16.11 21.09
C PRO A 100 15.67 15.41 20.09
N MET A 101 16.23 14.26 20.49
CA MET A 101 16.98 13.33 19.63
C MET A 101 16.11 12.67 18.54
N ALA A 102 14.80 12.49 18.77
CA ALA A 102 13.85 11.92 17.82
C ALA A 102 13.43 12.93 16.72
N LYS A 103 14.40 13.65 16.15
CA LYS A 103 14.18 14.67 15.11
C LYS A 103 13.54 14.11 13.84
N SER A 104 13.71 12.81 13.60
CA SER A 104 13.18 12.06 12.46
C SER A 104 11.65 11.87 12.51
N LEU A 105 11.01 12.05 13.67
CA LEU A 105 9.55 11.95 13.80
C LEU A 105 8.84 13.04 12.98
N PRO A 106 7.61 12.79 12.49
CA PRO A 106 6.78 13.85 11.91
C PRO A 106 6.60 15.02 12.87
N LYS A 107 6.47 16.25 12.38
CA LYS A 107 6.21 17.44 13.23
C LYS A 107 4.73 17.63 13.57
N ASN A 108 3.85 17.02 12.79
CA ASN A 108 2.41 17.16 12.88
C ASN A 108 1.70 16.00 12.15
N TYR A 109 0.37 15.97 12.22
CA TYR A 109 -0.44 14.98 11.52
C TYR A 109 -0.21 14.94 10.01
N TYR A 110 -0.06 16.09 9.35
CA TYR A 110 0.10 16.13 7.90
C TYR A 110 1.40 15.47 7.46
N GLU A 111 2.52 15.75 8.13
CA GLU A 111 3.79 15.08 7.85
C GLU A 111 3.69 13.57 8.09
N ALA A 112 2.98 13.12 9.13
CA ALA A 112 2.73 11.70 9.36
C ALA A 112 1.90 11.08 8.22
N LYS A 113 0.84 11.77 7.77
CA LYS A 113 0.02 11.35 6.63
C LYS A 113 0.84 11.31 5.33
N GLN A 114 1.74 12.27 5.10
CA GLN A 114 2.62 12.27 3.93
C GLN A 114 3.63 11.13 3.96
N LEU A 115 4.20 10.82 5.13
CA LEU A 115 5.07 9.64 5.28
C LEU A 115 4.33 8.36 4.92
N MET A 116 3.11 8.17 5.45
CA MET A 116 2.28 7.01 5.11
C MET A 116 1.99 6.96 3.60
N LYS A 117 1.63 8.10 2.99
CA LYS A 117 1.35 8.20 1.55
C LYS A 117 2.57 7.88 0.68
N ALA A 118 3.73 8.44 1.03
CA ALA A 118 4.97 8.24 0.28
C ALA A 118 5.41 6.75 0.29
N LEU A 119 4.99 6.00 1.31
CA LEU A 119 5.24 4.57 1.44
C LEU A 119 4.08 3.70 0.93
N GLY A 120 3.08 4.28 0.25
CA GLY A 120 1.93 3.55 -0.26
C GLY A 120 0.90 3.14 0.79
N LEU A 121 1.09 3.50 2.07
CA LEU A 121 0.20 3.19 3.19
C LEU A 121 -0.92 4.23 3.37
N HIS A 122 -1.31 4.91 2.30
CA HIS A 122 -2.43 5.85 2.35
C HIS A 122 -3.76 5.10 2.23
N TYR A 123 -4.78 5.71 2.82
CA TYR A 123 -6.16 5.29 2.62
C TYR A 123 -6.84 6.32 1.70
N GLU A 124 -7.70 5.82 0.82
CA GLU A 124 -8.63 6.64 0.06
C GLU A 124 -9.93 6.74 0.86
N GLU A 125 -10.45 7.96 1.01
CA GLU A 125 -11.75 8.20 1.65
C GLU A 125 -12.82 8.00 0.57
N ILE A 126 -13.68 7.01 0.75
CA ILE A 126 -14.83 6.76 -0.13
C ILE A 126 -16.05 7.33 0.56
N ASP A 127 -16.66 8.36 -0.03
CA ASP A 127 -17.85 9.00 0.53
C ASP A 127 -18.99 7.96 0.65
N ALA A 128 -19.69 7.97 1.78
CA ALA A 128 -20.90 7.20 2.00
C ALA A 128 -22.18 8.06 1.91
N CYS A 129 -23.30 7.42 1.59
CA CYS A 129 -24.61 8.02 1.83
C CYS A 129 -24.84 8.24 3.33
N GLU A 130 -25.50 9.33 3.74
CA GLU A 130 -25.77 9.62 5.16
C GLU A 130 -26.58 8.51 5.87
N ASP A 131 -27.38 7.75 5.13
CA ASP A 131 -28.13 6.59 5.62
C ASP A 131 -27.45 5.25 5.26
N ASP A 132 -26.15 5.26 4.96
CA ASP A 132 -25.33 4.08 4.61
C ASP A 132 -25.89 3.21 3.46
N CYS A 133 -26.74 3.77 2.61
CA CYS A 133 -27.40 3.04 1.52
C CYS A 133 -26.43 2.59 0.42
N VAL A 134 -25.42 3.41 0.13
CA VAL A 134 -24.41 3.18 -0.92
C VAL A 134 -23.09 3.84 -0.54
N LEU A 135 -22.00 3.31 -1.09
CA LEU A 135 -20.71 3.99 -1.19
C LEU A 135 -20.60 4.64 -2.59
N TYR A 136 -20.14 5.88 -2.65
CA TYR A 136 -19.94 6.62 -3.90
C TYR A 136 -18.61 6.21 -4.55
N TYR A 137 -18.55 4.98 -5.03
CA TYR A 137 -17.40 4.35 -5.68
C TYR A 137 -17.78 3.78 -7.05
N ALA A 138 -16.77 3.58 -7.93
CA ALA A 138 -16.93 3.07 -9.29
C ALA A 138 -18.04 3.79 -10.08
N GLU A 139 -19.11 3.10 -10.48
CA GLU A 139 -20.23 3.66 -11.26
C GLU A 139 -20.96 4.81 -10.54
N LEU A 140 -20.89 4.85 -9.20
CA LEU A 140 -21.49 5.89 -8.38
C LEU A 140 -20.48 7.00 -7.99
N ALA A 141 -19.24 6.95 -8.49
CA ALA A 141 -18.18 7.89 -8.11
C ALA A 141 -18.54 9.36 -8.38
N ASP A 142 -19.30 9.63 -9.45
CA ASP A 142 -19.75 10.97 -9.84
C ASP A 142 -21.19 11.29 -9.43
N ALA A 143 -21.90 10.36 -8.77
CA ALA A 143 -23.27 10.58 -8.35
C ALA A 143 -23.35 11.70 -7.30
N THR A 144 -24.34 12.59 -7.48
CA THR A 144 -24.60 13.73 -6.60
C THR A 144 -25.68 13.47 -5.57
N SER A 145 -26.46 12.39 -5.75
CA SER A 145 -27.52 11.95 -4.86
C SER A 145 -27.56 10.42 -4.76
N CYS A 146 -28.02 9.90 -3.62
CA CYS A 146 -28.19 8.47 -3.40
C CYS A 146 -29.26 7.90 -4.34
N PRO A 147 -28.99 6.83 -5.10
CA PRO A 147 -29.99 6.20 -5.96
C PRO A 147 -31.14 5.58 -5.15
N THR A 148 -30.88 5.16 -3.91
CA THR A 148 -31.84 4.50 -3.01
C THR A 148 -32.72 5.51 -2.26
N CYS A 149 -32.13 6.38 -1.43
CA CYS A 149 -32.90 7.29 -0.56
C CYS A 149 -33.06 8.71 -1.12
N LYS A 150 -32.50 9.00 -2.31
CA LYS A 150 -32.54 10.30 -3.00
C LYS A 150 -31.92 11.48 -2.25
N LYS A 151 -31.31 11.26 -1.07
CA LYS A 151 -30.59 12.29 -0.34
C LYS A 151 -29.36 12.76 -1.12
N SER A 152 -29.03 14.04 -0.96
CA SER A 152 -27.81 14.65 -1.50
C SER A 152 -26.56 13.99 -0.89
N ARG A 153 -25.54 13.75 -1.72
CA ARG A 153 -24.19 13.38 -1.26
C ARG A 153 -23.51 14.47 -0.43
N TRP A 154 -23.92 15.71 -0.64
CA TRP A 154 -23.36 16.90 -0.01
C TRP A 154 -24.17 17.31 1.22
N LYS A 155 -23.49 17.56 2.34
CA LYS A 155 -24.06 18.13 3.55
C LYS A 155 -23.73 19.62 3.64
N LYS A 156 -24.75 20.45 3.89
CA LYS A 156 -24.57 21.87 4.17
C LYS A 156 -23.92 22.03 5.54
N VAL A 157 -22.71 22.60 5.60
CA VAL A 157 -22.04 22.90 6.86
C VAL A 157 -22.21 24.38 7.19
N TYR A 158 -23.13 24.66 8.11
CA TYR A 158 -23.38 26.01 8.64
C TYR A 158 -22.34 26.39 9.70
N LYS A 159 -21.05 26.48 9.33
CA LYS A 159 -20.03 26.98 10.26
C LYS A 159 -19.60 28.43 10.01
N ASP A 160 -19.96 29.01 8.85
CA ASP A 160 -19.72 30.41 8.53
C ASP A 160 -20.94 30.96 7.78
N LYS A 161 -21.20 32.28 7.83
CA LYS A 161 -22.32 32.98 7.13
C LYS A 161 -22.32 32.85 5.59
N LYS A 162 -21.49 31.97 5.04
CA LYS A 162 -21.48 31.49 3.66
C LYS A 162 -21.46 29.96 3.74
N GLY A 163 -22.62 29.34 3.58
CA GLY A 163 -22.76 27.88 3.59
C GLY A 163 -21.79 27.27 2.58
N ARG A 164 -20.93 26.36 3.04
CA ARG A 164 -20.07 25.55 2.18
C ARG A 164 -20.59 24.13 2.20
N ASP A 165 -20.80 23.57 1.03
CA ASP A 165 -21.14 22.17 0.86
C ASP A 165 -19.88 21.33 1.12
N LYS A 166 -19.99 20.31 1.97
CA LYS A 166 -18.93 19.33 2.20
C LYS A 166 -19.48 17.93 1.89
N LYS A 167 -18.63 17.09 1.29
CA LYS A 167 -18.92 15.67 1.13
C LYS A 167 -19.01 15.02 2.50
N ILE A 168 -19.96 14.11 2.65
CA ILE A 168 -20.03 13.23 3.81
C ILE A 168 -18.98 12.14 3.56
N PRO A 169 -17.92 12.07 4.37
CA PRO A 169 -16.95 10.97 4.29
C PRO A 169 -17.65 9.65 4.61
#